data_AF-A0A660QZH2-F1
#
_entry.id   AF-A0A660QZH2-F1
#
_cell.length_a   1.000
_cell.length_b   1.000
_cell.length_c   1.000
_cell.angle_alpha   90.00
_cell.angle_beta   90.00
_cell.angle_gamma   90.00
#
_symmetry.space_group_name_H-M   'P 1'
#
loop_
_entity.id
_entity.type
_entity.pdbx_description
1 polymer ?
#
loop_
_entity_poly.entity_id
_entity_poly.type
_entity_poly.pdbx_seq_one_letter_code
_entity_poly.pdbx_strand_id
1 'polypeptide(L)'
;MNIYIIANLIVLLSIHIVFAEPGGLYTLTGKEKSLEEIISTDMETFPDLYKGESLKFYLGKFKNENNLGHRKLAPGDQLIFPETKASIKAKKTAQRQHLIGRWRYGQDDNPKVWLITEYKADGTFTIGNGEKPTYSGTWEIKDEYLHDEIKVNHFRKLFPGEQITSKKKIVLISGTELKTQVKGTESRHW
;
A
#
# COMPACT_ATOMS: atom_id res chain seq x y z
N MET A 1 -43.59 -14.72 28.30
CA MET A 1 -42.71 -14.42 27.14
C MET A 1 -41.28 -14.41 27.65
N ASN A 2 -40.45 -15.33 27.13
CA ASN A 2 -39.23 -15.82 27.77
C ASN A 2 -38.07 -14.82 27.60
N ILE A 3 -37.74 -14.05 28.64
CA ILE A 3 -36.62 -13.07 28.67
C ILE A 3 -35.26 -13.76 28.48
N TYR A 4 -35.19 -15.08 28.67
CA TYR A 4 -33.97 -15.88 28.50
C TYR A 4 -33.55 -16.14 27.05
N ILE A 5 -34.40 -15.85 26.05
CA ILE A 5 -34.05 -16.11 24.63
C ILE A 5 -33.27 -14.93 24.00
N ILE A 6 -33.45 -13.70 24.51
CA ILE A 6 -32.78 -12.52 23.94
C ILE A 6 -31.33 -12.39 24.47
N ALA A 7 -31.06 -12.88 25.68
CA ALA A 7 -29.70 -12.85 26.25
C ALA A 7 -28.72 -13.82 25.54
N ASN A 8 -29.20 -14.86 24.86
CA ASN A 8 -28.35 -15.81 24.13
C ASN A 8 -28.05 -15.40 22.67
N LEU A 9 -28.74 -14.38 22.13
CA LEU A 9 -28.50 -13.93 20.76
C LEU A 9 -27.43 -12.84 20.65
N ILE A 10 -27.09 -12.18 21.76
CA ILE A 10 -26.12 -11.06 21.79
C ILE A 10 -24.68 -11.51 22.11
N VAL A 11 -24.48 -12.75 22.60
CA VAL A 11 -23.14 -13.29 22.88
C VAL A 11 -22.46 -13.89 21.62
N LEU A 12 -23.17 -13.98 20.49
CA LEU A 12 -22.63 -14.59 19.25
C LEU A 12 -21.81 -13.64 18.35
N LEU A 13 -21.59 -12.38 18.74
CA LEU A 13 -21.11 -11.32 17.83
C LEU A 13 -19.78 -10.67 18.21
N SER A 14 -18.91 -11.39 18.93
CA SER A 14 -17.56 -10.88 19.22
C SER A 14 -16.50 -11.99 19.30
N ILE A 15 -16.59 -12.99 18.43
CA ILE A 15 -15.37 -13.64 17.95
C ILE A 15 -14.84 -12.72 16.85
N HIS A 16 -14.13 -11.66 17.26
CA HIS A 16 -13.28 -10.92 16.34
C HIS A 16 -12.18 -11.91 15.95
N ILE A 17 -12.44 -12.71 14.91
CA ILE A 17 -11.39 -13.46 14.25
C ILE A 17 -10.52 -12.36 13.66
N VAL A 18 -9.41 -12.06 14.33
CA VAL A 18 -8.40 -11.13 13.84
C VAL A 18 -7.72 -11.86 12.70
N PHE A 19 -8.32 -11.77 11.51
CA PHE A 19 -7.69 -12.31 10.31
C PHE A 19 -6.49 -11.45 9.97
N ALA A 20 -5.41 -12.09 9.58
CA ALA A 20 -4.18 -11.42 9.22
C ALA A 20 -4.03 -11.58 7.72
N GLU A 21 -4.59 -10.64 6.96
CA GLU A 21 -4.33 -10.52 5.52
C GLU A 21 -2.82 -10.66 5.27
N PRO A 22 -2.37 -11.22 4.12
CA PRO A 22 -0.96 -11.30 3.80
C PRO A 22 -0.20 -9.97 3.99
N GLY A 23 0.89 -10.02 4.75
CA GLY A 23 1.65 -8.85 5.21
C GLY A 23 1.14 -8.21 6.51
N GLY A 24 0.13 -8.82 7.15
CA GLY A 24 -0.44 -8.40 8.43
C GLY A 24 0.17 -9.13 9.63
N LEU A 25 -0.32 -8.77 10.82
CA LEU A 25 0.04 -9.40 12.08
C LEU A 25 -1.14 -10.20 12.64
N TYR A 26 -0.87 -11.39 13.12
CA TYR A 26 -1.82 -12.26 13.80
C TYR A 26 -1.40 -12.44 15.26
N THR A 27 -2.31 -12.23 16.21
CA THR A 27 -2.04 -12.48 17.63
C THR A 27 -2.62 -13.83 18.02
N LEU A 28 -1.77 -14.75 18.49
CA LEU A 28 -2.22 -16.06 18.95
C LEU A 28 -3.14 -15.92 20.16
N THR A 29 -4.30 -16.55 20.12
CA THR A 29 -5.29 -16.54 21.19
C THR A 29 -5.17 -17.75 22.12
N GLY A 30 -4.46 -18.80 21.68
CA GLY A 30 -4.38 -20.09 22.36
C GLY A 30 -5.55 -21.03 22.06
N LYS A 31 -6.50 -20.60 21.22
CA LYS A 31 -7.66 -21.40 20.78
C LYS A 31 -7.43 -22.09 19.44
N GLU A 32 -6.37 -21.71 18.73
CA GLU A 32 -6.00 -22.26 17.44
C GLU A 32 -5.53 -23.71 17.60
N LYS A 33 -5.98 -24.63 16.73
CA LYS A 33 -5.57 -26.05 16.84
C LYS A 33 -4.22 -26.29 16.17
N SER A 34 -3.90 -25.55 15.11
CA SER A 34 -2.62 -25.65 14.41
C SER A 34 -2.33 -24.42 13.56
N LEU A 35 -1.05 -24.20 13.22
CA LEU A 35 -0.65 -23.16 12.26
C LEU A 35 -1.29 -23.37 10.88
N GLU A 36 -1.50 -24.62 10.48
CA GLU A 36 -2.16 -24.97 9.22
C GLU A 36 -3.61 -24.50 9.21
N GLU A 37 -4.34 -24.66 10.31
CA GLU A 37 -5.73 -24.18 10.44
C GLU A 37 -5.80 -22.65 10.37
N ILE A 38 -4.90 -21.95 11.07
CA ILE A 38 -4.86 -20.47 11.02
C ILE A 38 -4.69 -20.01 9.57
N ILE A 39 -3.69 -20.56 8.86
CA ILE A 39 -3.39 -20.15 7.49
C ILE A 39 -4.51 -20.58 6.54
N SER A 40 -5.05 -21.79 6.65
CA SER A 40 -6.13 -22.24 5.75
C SER A 40 -7.37 -21.36 5.91
N THR A 41 -7.74 -21.02 7.14
CA THR A 41 -8.89 -20.14 7.41
C THR A 41 -8.65 -18.73 6.86
N ASP A 42 -7.44 -18.19 6.97
CA ASP A 42 -7.10 -16.89 6.38
C ASP A 42 -7.12 -16.94 4.83
N MET A 43 -6.62 -18.02 4.23
CA MET A 43 -6.67 -18.24 2.77
C MET A 43 -8.11 -18.37 2.24
N GLU A 44 -9.00 -19.03 2.99
CA GLU A 44 -10.42 -19.15 2.67
C GLU A 44 -11.14 -17.80 2.79
N THR A 45 -10.71 -16.96 3.74
CA THR A 45 -11.29 -15.63 3.97
C THR A 45 -10.87 -14.63 2.90
N PHE A 46 -9.61 -14.70 2.43
CA PHE A 46 -9.05 -13.76 1.44
C PHE A 46 -8.51 -14.44 0.17
N PRO A 47 -9.32 -15.21 -0.57
CA PRO A 47 -8.83 -16.05 -1.66
C PRO A 47 -8.08 -15.28 -2.75
N ASP A 48 -8.50 -14.04 -3.04
CA ASP A 48 -7.83 -13.18 -4.03
C ASP A 48 -6.43 -12.75 -3.59
N LEU A 49 -6.20 -12.54 -2.29
CA LEU A 49 -4.89 -12.17 -1.75
C LEU A 49 -3.92 -13.36 -1.74
N TYR A 50 -4.40 -14.59 -1.85
CA TYR A 50 -3.58 -15.81 -1.88
C TYR A 50 -3.48 -16.46 -3.27
N LYS A 51 -4.05 -15.83 -4.31
CA LYS A 51 -4.09 -16.38 -5.65
C LYS A 51 -2.70 -16.79 -6.16
N GLY A 52 -2.56 -18.08 -6.49
CA GLY A 52 -1.32 -18.68 -6.99
C GLY A 52 -0.38 -19.23 -5.90
N GLU A 53 -0.75 -19.10 -4.62
CA GLU A 53 -0.05 -19.75 -3.51
C GLU A 53 -0.74 -21.07 -3.15
N SER A 54 0.05 -22.09 -2.78
CA SER A 54 -0.49 -23.32 -2.17
C SER A 54 -0.29 -23.29 -0.66
N LEU A 55 -1.19 -23.90 0.10
CA LEU A 55 -1.11 -23.97 1.56
C LEU A 55 0.26 -24.49 2.05
N LYS A 56 0.74 -25.59 1.46
CA LYS A 56 2.05 -26.19 1.83
C LYS A 56 3.21 -25.23 1.63
N PHE A 57 3.23 -24.52 0.51
CA PHE A 57 4.30 -23.56 0.20
C PHE A 57 4.22 -22.33 1.10
N TYR A 58 3.02 -21.79 1.30
CA TYR A 58 2.81 -20.61 2.15
C TYR A 58 3.10 -20.91 3.63
N LEU A 59 2.71 -22.08 4.14
CA LEU A 59 3.09 -22.54 5.48
C LEU A 59 4.61 -22.60 5.67
N GLY A 60 5.34 -23.04 4.65
CA GLY A 60 6.81 -23.03 4.66
C GLY A 60 7.37 -21.61 4.81
N LYS A 61 6.86 -20.65 4.02
CA LYS A 61 7.22 -19.23 4.16
C LYS A 61 6.88 -18.69 5.55
N PHE A 62 5.68 -18.99 6.05
CA PHE A 62 5.20 -18.52 7.34
C PHE A 62 6.08 -18.99 8.50
N LYS A 63 6.47 -20.26 8.50
CA LYS A 63 7.39 -20.81 9.51
C LYS A 63 8.77 -20.14 9.46
N ASN A 64 9.27 -19.86 8.26
CA ASN A 64 10.56 -19.20 8.07
C ASN A 64 10.51 -17.73 8.55
N GLU A 65 9.50 -16.98 8.12
CA GLU A 65 9.32 -15.55 8.48
C GLU A 65 9.24 -15.35 10.00
N ASN A 66 8.59 -16.30 10.70
CA ASN A 66 8.39 -16.24 12.13
C ASN A 66 9.45 -17.00 12.96
N ASN A 67 10.48 -17.56 12.31
CA ASN A 67 11.55 -18.34 12.96
C ASN A 67 11.00 -19.48 13.86
N LEU A 68 10.01 -20.23 13.39
CA LEU A 68 9.24 -21.20 14.19
C LEU A 68 9.89 -22.58 14.37
N GLY A 69 11.16 -22.77 13.98
CA GLY A 69 11.80 -24.09 13.95
C GLY A 69 11.73 -24.87 15.28
N HIS A 70 12.14 -24.25 16.38
CA HIS A 70 12.07 -24.84 17.73
C HIS A 70 11.33 -23.96 18.74
N ARG A 71 10.76 -22.83 18.27
CA ARG A 71 10.09 -21.87 19.14
C ARG A 71 8.78 -22.49 19.65
N LYS A 72 8.62 -22.54 20.97
CA LYS A 72 7.32 -22.83 21.58
C LYS A 72 6.46 -21.57 21.50
N LEU A 73 5.33 -21.69 20.82
CA LEU A 73 4.36 -20.60 20.70
C LEU A 73 3.51 -20.50 21.97
N ALA A 74 3.22 -19.27 22.38
CA ALA A 74 2.35 -18.97 23.51
C ALA A 74 1.20 -18.03 23.09
N PRO A 75 0.05 -18.08 23.78
CA PRO A 75 -0.99 -17.06 23.61
C PRO A 75 -0.42 -15.66 23.83
N GLY A 76 -0.81 -14.71 22.99
CA GLY A 76 -0.29 -13.35 22.94
C GLY A 76 0.90 -13.15 22.00
N ASP A 77 1.54 -14.21 21.52
CA ASP A 77 2.59 -14.10 20.49
C ASP A 77 2.02 -13.46 19.22
N GLN A 78 2.75 -12.50 18.66
CA GLN A 78 2.45 -11.91 17.35
C GLN A 78 3.22 -12.64 16.26
N LEU A 79 2.51 -13.10 15.25
CA LEU A 79 3.04 -13.77 14.07
C LEU A 79 2.82 -12.90 12.83
N ILE A 80 3.85 -12.82 11.99
CA ILE A 80 3.84 -12.08 10.74
C ILE A 80 3.33 -13.00 9.63
N PHE A 81 2.30 -12.58 8.92
CA PHE A 81 1.85 -13.25 7.71
C PHE A 81 2.72 -12.79 6.53
N PRO A 82 3.47 -13.68 5.86
CA PRO A 82 4.31 -13.28 4.72
C PRO A 82 3.49 -12.65 3.59
N GLU A 83 4.05 -11.68 2.89
CA GLU A 83 3.38 -11.15 1.71
C GLU A 83 3.33 -12.19 0.57
N THR A 84 2.24 -12.12 -0.20
CA THR A 84 2.07 -12.88 -1.44
C THR A 84 2.24 -11.95 -2.65
N LYS A 85 2.50 -12.51 -3.83
CA LYS A 85 2.52 -11.70 -5.06
C LYS A 85 1.18 -11.00 -5.32
N ALA A 86 0.07 -11.66 -5.01
CA ALA A 86 -1.26 -11.13 -5.22
C ALA A 86 -1.58 -9.98 -4.24
N SER A 87 -1.27 -10.15 -2.96
CA SER A 87 -1.44 -9.08 -1.96
C SER A 87 -0.55 -7.86 -2.25
N ILE A 88 0.71 -8.07 -2.64
CA ILE A 88 1.60 -6.96 -3.07
C ILE A 88 0.97 -6.20 -4.23
N LYS A 89 0.45 -6.91 -5.24
CA LYS A 89 -0.21 -6.29 -6.39
C LYS A 89 -1.48 -5.53 -5.98
N ALA A 90 -2.28 -6.10 -5.07
CA ALA A 90 -3.49 -5.47 -4.54
C ALA A 90 -3.15 -4.18 -3.78
N LYS A 91 -2.16 -4.21 -2.87
CA LYS A 91 -1.66 -3.04 -2.13
C LYS A 91 -1.17 -1.95 -3.08
N LYS A 92 -0.35 -2.29 -4.09
CA LYS A 92 0.11 -1.35 -5.11
C LYS A 92 -1.06 -0.74 -5.91
N THR A 93 -2.08 -1.53 -6.21
CA THR A 93 -3.26 -1.06 -6.95
C THR A 93 -4.10 -0.10 -6.10
N ALA A 94 -4.33 -0.44 -4.82
CA ALA A 94 -5.03 0.43 -3.88
C ALA A 94 -4.28 1.75 -3.65
N GLN A 95 -2.96 1.70 -3.43
CA GLN A 95 -2.11 2.88 -3.34
C GLN A 95 -2.18 3.73 -4.61
N ARG A 96 -2.16 3.09 -5.79
CA ARG A 96 -2.33 3.79 -7.08
C ARG A 96 -3.67 4.52 -7.15
N GLN A 97 -4.76 3.87 -6.72
CA GLN A 97 -6.08 4.48 -6.69
C GLN A 97 -6.14 5.70 -5.77
N HIS A 98 -5.46 5.63 -4.61
CA HIS A 98 -5.39 6.77 -3.70
C HIS A 98 -4.63 7.96 -4.27
N LEU A 99 -3.63 7.75 -5.13
CA LEU A 99 -2.88 8.85 -5.76
C LEU A 99 -3.62 9.50 -6.93
N ILE A 100 -4.55 8.80 -7.57
CA ILE A 100 -5.30 9.35 -8.71
C ILE A 100 -6.14 10.53 -8.24
N GLY A 101 -6.00 11.66 -8.93
CA GLY A 101 -6.70 12.89 -8.61
C GLY A 101 -5.80 14.11 -8.62
N ARG A 102 -6.36 15.23 -8.14
CA ARG A 102 -5.71 16.54 -8.13
C ARG A 102 -5.17 16.86 -6.75
N TRP A 103 -3.86 17.06 -6.68
CA TRP A 103 -3.12 17.40 -5.48
C TRP A 103 -2.63 18.83 -5.56
N ARG A 104 -2.75 19.57 -4.47
CA ARG A 104 -2.21 20.93 -4.36
C ARG A 104 -0.89 20.86 -3.63
N TYR A 105 0.15 21.44 -4.22
CA TYR A 105 1.39 21.69 -3.51
C TYR A 105 1.21 22.93 -2.63
N GLY A 106 1.19 22.73 -1.32
CA GLY A 106 1.21 23.81 -0.34
C GLY A 106 2.64 24.09 0.09
N GLN A 107 3.09 25.33 -0.11
CA GLN A 107 4.25 25.88 0.60
C GLN A 107 3.67 26.78 1.69
N ASP A 108 4.03 26.52 2.95
CA ASP A 108 3.42 27.16 4.13
C ASP A 108 3.48 28.71 4.08
N ASP A 109 4.41 29.26 3.32
CA ASP A 109 4.73 30.70 3.33
C ASP A 109 4.22 31.50 2.13
N ASN A 110 3.55 30.89 1.13
CA ASN A 110 3.03 31.65 -0.03
C ASN A 110 1.76 31.06 -0.67
N PRO A 111 0.55 31.48 -0.24
CA PRO A 111 -0.72 30.95 -0.71
C PRO A 111 -1.12 31.39 -2.13
N LYS A 112 -0.26 32.11 -2.87
CA LYS A 112 -0.59 32.69 -4.19
C LYS A 112 -0.14 31.84 -5.38
N VAL A 113 0.67 30.79 -5.18
CA VAL A 113 1.14 29.91 -6.27
C VAL A 113 0.83 28.46 -5.93
N TRP A 114 -0.39 28.02 -6.25
CA TRP A 114 -0.75 26.61 -6.14
C TRP A 114 -0.32 25.90 -7.42
N LEU A 115 0.73 25.08 -7.33
CA LEU A 115 0.95 24.05 -8.34
C LEU A 115 -0.02 22.90 -8.05
N ILE A 116 -0.85 22.60 -9.03
CA ILE A 116 -1.76 21.46 -9.02
C ILE A 116 -1.09 20.34 -9.80
N THR A 117 -0.84 19.22 -9.13
CA THR A 117 -0.43 17.97 -9.77
C THR A 117 -1.64 17.08 -9.94
N GLU A 118 -1.95 16.66 -11.16
CA GLU A 118 -3.03 15.72 -11.45
C GLU A 118 -2.44 14.38 -11.90
N TYR A 119 -2.60 13.33 -11.09
CA TYR A 119 -2.22 11.96 -11.44
C TYR A 119 -3.42 11.22 -12.04
N LYS A 120 -3.22 10.61 -13.21
CA LYS A 120 -4.27 9.91 -13.95
C LYS A 120 -4.10 8.39 -13.90
N ALA A 121 -5.23 7.69 -14.06
CA ALA A 121 -5.29 6.22 -14.03
C ALA A 121 -4.45 5.54 -15.12
N ASP A 122 -4.18 6.23 -16.23
CA ASP A 122 -3.36 5.74 -17.33
C ASP A 122 -1.85 5.77 -17.03
N GLY A 123 -1.43 6.27 -15.87
CA GLY A 123 -0.02 6.40 -15.49
C GLY A 123 0.63 7.68 -16.01
N THR A 124 -0.16 8.66 -16.44
CA THR A 124 0.33 10.01 -16.76
C THR A 124 0.01 11.00 -15.66
N PHE A 125 0.78 12.07 -15.57
CA PHE A 125 0.47 13.19 -14.69
C PHE A 125 0.64 14.53 -15.40
N THR A 126 -0.02 15.57 -14.88
CA THR A 126 0.23 16.96 -15.26
C THR A 126 0.52 17.81 -14.04
N ILE A 127 1.28 18.90 -14.20
CA ILE A 127 1.54 19.89 -13.16
C ILE A 127 1.29 21.28 -13.76
N GLY A 128 0.52 22.13 -13.09
CA GLY A 128 0.31 23.52 -13.53
C GLY A 128 -0.54 24.32 -12.55
N ASN A 129 -0.91 25.54 -12.93
CA ASN A 129 -1.69 26.47 -12.09
C ASN A 129 -3.22 26.21 -12.11
N GLY A 130 -3.66 25.05 -12.61
CA GLY A 130 -5.07 24.68 -12.71
C GLY A 130 -5.78 25.10 -13.99
N GLU A 131 -5.28 26.10 -14.72
CA GLU A 131 -5.84 26.53 -16.01
C GLU A 131 -5.13 25.88 -17.20
N LYS A 132 -3.78 25.77 -17.12
CA LYS A 132 -2.97 25.12 -18.15
C LYS A 132 -1.88 24.26 -17.51
N PRO A 133 -1.69 23.01 -17.96
CA PRO A 133 -0.59 22.20 -17.50
C PRO A 133 0.73 22.81 -18.01
N THR A 134 1.64 23.08 -17.09
CA THR A 134 3.01 23.55 -17.34
C THR A 134 3.94 22.38 -17.65
N TYR A 135 3.71 21.24 -16.99
CA TYR A 135 4.48 20.02 -17.16
C TYR A 135 3.55 18.82 -17.31
N SER A 136 4.05 17.79 -17.97
CA SER A 136 3.41 16.49 -18.05
C SER A 136 4.45 15.40 -17.98
N GLY A 137 4.05 14.21 -17.56
CA GLY A 137 4.97 13.09 -17.43
C GLY A 137 4.25 11.77 -17.28
N THR A 138 5.03 10.75 -17.01
CA THR A 138 4.55 9.43 -16.60
C THR A 138 4.93 9.18 -15.14
N TRP A 139 4.08 8.44 -14.43
CA TRP A 139 4.32 8.09 -13.04
C TRP A 139 4.08 6.61 -12.79
N GLU A 140 4.80 6.08 -11.82
CA GLU A 140 4.62 4.72 -11.33
C GLU A 140 4.99 4.62 -9.85
N ILE A 141 4.42 3.63 -9.17
CA ILE A 141 4.85 3.27 -7.81
C ILE A 141 5.84 2.11 -7.94
N LYS A 142 7.07 2.33 -7.49
CA LYS A 142 8.09 1.28 -7.34
C LYS A 142 8.42 1.17 -5.87
N ASP A 143 8.29 -0.06 -5.35
CA ASP A 143 8.43 -0.37 -3.92
C ASP A 143 7.51 0.49 -3.06
N GLU A 144 8.07 1.46 -2.33
CA GLU A 144 7.36 2.44 -1.48
C GLU A 144 7.44 3.89 -2.02
N TYR A 145 7.93 4.07 -3.25
CA TYR A 145 8.26 5.39 -3.80
C TYR A 145 7.41 5.70 -5.02
N LEU A 146 7.02 6.98 -5.15
CA LEU A 146 6.48 7.49 -6.40
C LEU A 146 7.64 7.94 -7.28
N HIS A 147 7.69 7.38 -8.48
CA HIS A 147 8.62 7.76 -9.52
C HIS A 147 7.87 8.60 -10.54
N ASP A 148 8.26 9.88 -10.63
CA ASP A 148 7.76 10.81 -11.64
C ASP A 148 8.83 11.00 -12.71
N GLU A 149 8.48 10.66 -13.95
CA GLU A 149 9.29 10.94 -15.12
C GLU A 149 8.67 12.11 -15.89
N ILE A 150 9.34 13.27 -15.87
CA ILE A 150 8.82 14.49 -16.47
C ILE A 150 9.18 14.49 -17.96
N LYS A 151 8.17 14.58 -18.84
CA LYS A 151 8.35 14.83 -20.27
C LYS A 151 8.46 16.33 -20.49
N VAL A 152 9.69 16.79 -20.61
CA VAL A 152 9.99 18.21 -20.65
C VAL A 152 9.84 18.78 -22.07
N ASN A 153 8.60 19.09 -22.48
CA ASN A 153 8.40 19.80 -23.75
C ASN A 153 8.68 21.31 -23.64
N HIS A 154 8.62 21.90 -22.43
CA HIS A 154 8.75 23.35 -22.24
C HIS A 154 10.17 23.84 -21.87
N PHE A 155 11.05 23.01 -21.30
CA PHE A 155 12.47 23.39 -21.11
C PHE A 155 13.32 23.15 -22.36
N ARG A 156 12.79 22.73 -23.52
CA ARG A 156 13.61 22.64 -24.74
C ARG A 156 14.31 23.96 -25.11
N LYS A 157 13.82 25.11 -24.60
CA LYS A 157 14.48 26.42 -24.71
C LYS A 157 15.56 26.71 -23.67
N LEU A 158 15.56 26.04 -22.52
CA LEU A 158 16.49 26.28 -21.40
C LEU A 158 17.50 25.13 -21.21
N PHE A 159 17.11 23.90 -21.54
CA PHE A 159 17.89 22.66 -21.43
C PHE A 159 17.52 21.69 -22.59
N PRO A 160 17.95 21.98 -23.83
CA PRO A 160 17.67 21.12 -24.97
C PRO A 160 18.32 19.73 -24.78
N GLY A 161 17.51 18.67 -24.85
CA GLY A 161 17.99 17.28 -24.79
C GLY A 161 18.00 16.64 -23.40
N GLU A 162 17.62 17.35 -22.35
CA GLU A 162 17.63 16.80 -20.99
C GLU A 162 16.33 16.05 -20.62
N GLN A 163 16.50 14.84 -20.09
CA GLN A 163 15.44 14.11 -19.40
C GLN A 163 15.62 14.35 -17.89
N ILE A 164 14.61 14.95 -17.26
CA ILE A 164 14.59 15.19 -15.81
C ILE A 164 13.81 14.07 -15.14
N THR A 165 14.49 13.28 -14.32
CA THR A 165 13.85 12.26 -13.47
C THR A 165 13.82 12.75 -12.02
N SER A 166 12.66 12.67 -11.39
CA SER A 166 12.51 13.02 -9.97
C SER A 166 12.10 11.79 -9.17
N LYS A 167 12.83 11.51 -8.09
CA LYS A 167 12.49 10.44 -7.14
C LYS A 167 11.93 11.07 -5.88
N LYS A 168 10.64 10.82 -5.62
CA LYS A 168 9.95 11.32 -4.42
C LYS A 168 9.57 10.15 -3.54
N LYS A 169 10.02 10.15 -2.30
CA LYS A 169 9.41 9.28 -1.29
C LYS A 169 8.05 9.88 -0.98
N ILE A 170 6.99 9.15 -1.30
CA ILE A 170 5.66 9.52 -0.85
C ILE A 170 5.39 8.77 0.43
N VAL A 171 5.18 9.54 1.50
CA VAL A 171 4.59 9.03 2.72
C VAL A 171 3.14 9.44 2.68
N LEU A 172 2.26 8.48 2.41
CA LEU A 172 0.83 8.69 2.54
C LEU A 172 0.51 8.69 4.03
N ILE A 173 0.20 9.87 4.58
CA ILE A 173 -0.06 10.02 6.02
C ILE A 173 -1.52 9.74 6.32
N SER A 174 -2.39 10.08 5.37
CA SER A 174 -3.81 9.77 5.38
C SER A 174 -4.34 9.80 3.95
N GLY A 175 -5.54 9.27 3.69
CA GLY A 175 -6.16 9.26 2.35
C GLY A 175 -6.35 10.65 1.71
N THR A 176 -6.03 11.73 2.42
CA THR A 176 -6.16 13.13 1.98
C THR A 176 -4.86 13.93 2.06
N GLU A 177 -3.76 13.36 2.58
CA GLU A 177 -2.50 14.06 2.76
C GLU A 177 -1.30 13.24 2.27
N LEU A 178 -0.54 13.83 1.35
CA LEU A 178 0.73 13.32 0.86
C LEU A 178 1.86 14.18 1.41
N LYS A 179 2.78 13.58 2.19
CA LYS A 179 4.09 14.18 2.39
C LYS A 179 5.06 13.62 1.38
N THR A 180 5.66 14.52 0.62
CA THR A 180 6.72 14.17 -0.33
C THR A 180 8.07 14.53 0.29
N GLN A 181 8.95 13.54 0.44
CA GLN A 181 10.35 13.79 0.71
C GLN A 181 11.11 13.58 -0.61
N VAL A 182 11.55 14.67 -1.22
CA VAL A 182 12.37 14.62 -2.43
C VAL A 182 13.73 14.06 -2.03
N LYS A 183 14.07 12.86 -2.49
CA LYS A 183 15.33 12.18 -2.14
C LYS A 183 16.45 12.49 -3.14
N GLY A 184 16.11 13.07 -4.29
CA GLY A 184 17.07 13.51 -5.30
C GLY A 184 16.39 13.89 -6.62
N THR A 185 17.06 14.75 -7.38
CA THR A 185 16.73 15.09 -8.78
C THR A 185 17.91 14.65 -9.62
N GLU A 186 17.70 13.76 -10.58
CA GLU A 186 18.74 13.31 -11.51
C GLU A 186 18.37 13.82 -12.91
N SER A 187 19.19 14.69 -13.49
CA SER A 187 19.20 14.97 -14.92
C SER A 187 20.15 13.99 -15.61
N ARG A 188 19.70 13.37 -16.70
CA ARG A 188 20.58 12.55 -17.56
C ARG A 188 20.73 13.23 -18.90
N HIS A 189 21.98 13.38 -19.32
CA HIS A 189 22.38 13.78 -20.67
C HIS A 189 22.58 12.51 -21.50
N TRP A 190 22.05 12.50 -22.72
CA TRP A 190 22.40 11.53 -23.76
C TRP A 190 23.25 12.24 -24.82
#